data_AF-A0A1T4VKX5-F1
#
_entry.id   AF-A0A1T4VKX5-F1
#
_cell.length_a   1.000
_cell.length_b   1.000
_cell.length_c   1.000
_cell.angle_alpha   90.00
_cell.angle_beta   90.00
_cell.angle_gamma   90.00
#
_symmetry.space_group_name_H-M   'P 1'
#
loop_
_entity.id
_entity.type
_entity.pdbx_description
1 polymer ?
#
loop_
_entity_poly.entity_id
_entity_poly.type
_entity_poly.pdbx_seq_one_letter_code
_entity_poly.pdbx_strand_id
1 'polypeptide(L)'
;MRKLKIETFTLDTDEKKEAITLPLMIIKSVLTFLPKGILERLKNDDTLLETLMTAIDDSHYSGMIIEAEDSAENERVILSIIS
;
A
#
# COMPACT_ATOMS: atom_id res chain seq x y z
N MET A 1 11.70 9.29 10.40
CA MET A 1 10.30 9.22 10.87
C MET A 1 9.62 8.28 9.92
N ARG A 2 9.07 7.16 10.40
CA ARG A 2 8.52 6.12 9.51
C ARG A 2 7.37 6.68 8.67
N LYS A 3 7.34 6.29 7.39
CA LYS A 3 6.34 6.70 6.40
C LYS A 3 5.85 5.47 5.65
N LEU A 4 4.58 5.47 5.28
CA LEU A 4 4.05 4.56 4.29
C LEU A 4 4.31 5.17 2.91
N LYS A 5 4.92 4.39 2.04
CA LYS A 5 5.11 4.68 0.64
C LYS A 5 4.19 3.78 -0.16
N ILE A 6 3.35 4.38 -0.98
CA ILE A 6 2.46 3.72 -1.93
C ILE A 6 3.04 4.03 -3.31
N GLU A 7 3.37 3.02 -4.08
CA GLU A 7 3.90 3.17 -5.43
C GLU A 7 2.99 2.44 -6.40
N THR A 8 2.57 3.10 -7.46
CA THR A 8 1.74 2.52 -8.51
C THR A 8 2.57 2.43 -9.78
N PHE A 9 2.55 1.26 -10.41
CA PHE A 9 3.25 0.91 -11.62
C PHE A 9 2.24 0.43 -12.66
N THR A 10 2.57 0.59 -13.93
CA THR A 10 1.86 -0.07 -15.02
C THR A 10 2.21 -1.56 -15.00
N LEU A 11 1.22 -2.44 -15.01
CA LEU A 11 1.45 -3.88 -14.84
C LEU A 11 2.29 -4.46 -16.01
N ASP A 12 2.03 -4.02 -17.25
CA ASP A 12 2.70 -4.56 -18.44
C ASP A 12 4.15 -4.09 -18.63
N THR A 13 4.45 -2.82 -18.28
CA THR A 13 5.74 -2.18 -18.57
C THR A 13 6.63 -2.02 -17.36
N ASP A 14 6.09 -2.29 -16.17
CA ASP A 14 6.67 -1.97 -14.87
C ASP A 14 7.09 -0.49 -14.70
N GLU A 15 6.48 0.39 -15.50
CA GLU A 15 6.75 1.82 -15.43
C GLU A 15 6.01 2.43 -14.26
N LYS A 16 6.75 3.13 -13.39
CA LYS A 16 6.19 3.83 -12.24
C LYS A 16 5.30 4.98 -12.69
N LYS A 17 3.99 4.86 -12.45
CA LYS A 17 3.01 5.92 -12.70
C LYS A 17 3.07 7.01 -11.64
N GLU A 18 3.02 6.60 -10.37
CA GLU A 18 2.96 7.52 -9.24
C GLU A 18 3.60 6.95 -7.97
N ALA A 19 3.96 7.84 -7.05
CA ALA A 19 4.25 7.46 -5.68
C ALA A 19 3.79 8.53 -4.70
N ILE A 20 3.16 8.05 -3.63
CA ILE A 20 2.68 8.87 -2.52
C ILE A 20 3.42 8.41 -1.26
N THR A 21 3.93 9.36 -0.48
CA THR A 21 4.60 9.07 0.79
C THR A 21 3.91 9.81 1.92
N LEU A 22 3.48 9.09 2.94
CA LEU A 22 2.59 9.57 3.98
C LEU A 22 3.17 9.25 5.36
N PRO A 23 3.13 10.18 6.33
CA PRO A 23 3.39 9.84 7.72
C PRO A 23 2.45 8.75 8.20
N LEU A 24 2.95 7.77 8.98
CA LEU A 24 2.11 6.69 9.51
C LEU A 24 0.93 7.20 10.36
N MET A 25 1.05 8.39 10.95
CA MET A 25 0.00 9.01 11.78
C MET A 25 -1.32 9.23 11.02
N ILE A 26 -1.29 9.44 9.70
CA ILE A 26 -2.50 9.71 8.91
C ILE A 26 -3.02 8.48 8.17
N ILE A 27 -2.33 7.34 8.23
CA ILE A 27 -2.51 6.19 7.35
C ILE A 27 -3.96 5.67 7.30
N LYS A 28 -4.63 5.58 8.45
CA LYS A 28 -6.04 5.16 8.55
C LYS A 28 -6.98 6.05 7.73
N SER A 29 -6.64 7.33 7.60
CA SER A 29 -7.40 8.30 6.81
C SER A 29 -7.06 8.25 5.31
N VAL A 30 -5.92 7.67 4.94
CA VAL A 30 -5.47 7.62 3.54
C VAL A 30 -5.75 6.27 2.86
N LEU A 31 -6.08 5.23 3.63
CA LEU A 31 -6.58 3.96 3.08
C LEU A 31 -7.79 4.17 2.17
N THR A 32 -8.60 5.21 2.41
CA THR A 32 -9.76 5.56 1.56
C THR A 32 -9.39 6.13 0.19
N PHE A 33 -8.14 6.54 -0.01
CA PHE A 33 -7.62 7.08 -1.28
C PHE A 33 -6.88 6.04 -2.11
N LEU A 34 -6.80 4.79 -1.64
CA LEU A 34 -6.23 3.70 -2.42
C LEU A 34 -7.09 3.41 -3.65
N PRO A 35 -6.48 2.92 -4.76
CA PRO A 35 -7.21 2.42 -5.92
C PRO A 35 -8.29 1.41 -5.49
N LYS A 36 -9.43 1.44 -6.18
CA LYS A 36 -10.62 0.68 -5.78
C LYS A 36 -10.34 -0.82 -5.61
N GLY A 37 -9.60 -1.45 -6.52
CA GLY A 37 -9.25 -2.87 -6.42
C GLY A 37 -8.48 -3.22 -5.14
N ILE A 38 -7.65 -2.31 -4.64
CA ILE A 38 -6.89 -2.49 -3.40
C ILE A 38 -7.72 -2.22 -2.18
N LEU A 39 -8.55 -1.18 -2.23
CA LEU A 39 -9.49 -0.91 -1.15
C LEU A 39 -10.47 -2.08 -0.97
N GLU A 40 -10.94 -2.68 -2.05
CA GLU A 40 -11.78 -3.89 -2.01
C GLU A 40 -11.02 -5.09 -1.46
N ARG A 41 -9.77 -5.34 -1.90
CA ARG A 41 -8.94 -6.39 -1.30
C ARG A 41 -8.73 -6.19 0.20
N LEU A 42 -8.37 -4.99 0.64
CA LEU A 42 -8.18 -4.67 2.06
C LEU A 42 -9.47 -4.78 2.88
N LYS A 43 -10.63 -4.51 2.28
CA LYS A 43 -11.93 -4.65 2.95
C LYS A 43 -12.42 -6.11 3.01
N ASN A 44 -12.04 -6.92 2.04
CA ASN A 44 -12.48 -8.31 1.92
C ASN A 44 -11.48 -9.30 2.55
N ASP A 45 -10.29 -8.84 2.90
CA ASP A 45 -9.22 -9.63 3.51
C ASP A 45 -8.80 -9.03 4.86
N ASP A 46 -9.47 -9.49 5.92
CA ASP A 46 -9.18 -9.10 7.31
C ASP A 46 -7.72 -9.41 7.71
N THR A 47 -7.13 -10.46 7.13
CA THR A 47 -5.74 -10.87 7.42
C THR A 47 -4.76 -9.85 6.83
N LEU A 48 -5.04 -9.36 5.62
CA LEU A 48 -4.24 -8.34 4.96
C LEU A 48 -4.28 -7.00 5.71
N LEU A 49 -5.45 -6.61 6.20
CA LEU A 49 -5.62 -5.40 7.00
C LEU A 49 -4.87 -5.51 8.34
N GLU A 50 -4.98 -6.65 9.04
CA GLU A 50 -4.21 -6.89 10.27
C GLU A 50 -2.70 -6.87 10.03
N THR A 51 -2.24 -7.45 8.92
CA THR A 51 -0.82 -7.45 8.54
C THR A 51 -0.32 -6.01 8.32
N LEU A 52 -1.10 -5.19 7.61
CA LEU A 52 -0.79 -3.79 7.40
C LEU A 52 -0.72 -3.02 8.72
N MET A 53 -1.72 -3.19 9.59
CA MET A 53 -1.76 -2.53 10.90
C MET A 53 -0.60 -2.97 11.80
N THR A 54 -0.27 -4.26 11.82
CA THR A 54 0.83 -4.81 12.61
C THR A 54 2.18 -4.26 12.14
N ALA A 55 2.40 -4.19 10.82
CA ALA A 55 3.62 -3.61 10.25
C ALA A 55 3.76 -2.11 10.55
N ILE A 56 2.64 -1.38 10.56
CA ILE A 56 2.60 0.05 10.93
C ILE A 56 3.00 0.23 12.40
N ASP A 57 2.50 -0.63 13.29
CA ASP A 57 2.77 -0.54 14.73
C ASP A 57 4.18 -1.05 15.11
N ASP A 58 4.81 -1.92 14.30
CA ASP A 58 6.17 -2.40 14.53
C ASP A 58 7.24 -1.35 14.21
N SER A 59 7.81 -0.73 15.26
CA SER A 59 8.85 0.28 15.17
C SER A 59 10.13 -0.12 14.43
N HIS A 60 10.38 -1.42 14.27
CA HIS A 60 11.57 -1.96 13.61
C HIS A 60 11.30 -2.38 12.17
N TYR A 61 10.04 -2.46 11.77
CA TYR A 61 9.68 -2.89 10.42
C TYR A 61 9.98 -1.80 9.38
N SER A 62 10.68 -2.21 8.33
CA SER A 62 10.93 -1.42 7.12
C SER A 62 10.95 -2.38 5.93
N GLY A 63 10.16 -2.11 4.90
CA GLY A 63 10.04 -3.01 3.75
C GLY A 63 8.66 -3.00 3.12
N MET A 64 8.49 -3.86 2.13
CA MET A 64 7.23 -4.07 1.41
C MET A 64 6.27 -4.92 2.24
N ILE A 65 5.06 -4.40 2.44
CA ILE A 65 3.98 -5.06 3.18
C ILE A 65 3.07 -5.80 2.20
N ILE A 66 2.65 -5.10 1.14
CA ILE A 66 1.64 -5.58 0.20
C ILE A 66 2.10 -5.24 -1.21
N GLU A 67 1.97 -6.21 -2.09
CA GLU A 67 1.98 -6.02 -3.53
C GLU A 67 0.65 -6.53 -4.08
N ALA A 68 -0.05 -5.67 -4.82
CA ALA A 68 -1.35 -6.00 -5.39
C ALA A 68 -1.38 -5.62 -6.87
N GLU A 69 -1.84 -6.53 -7.68
CA GLU A 69 -2.07 -6.32 -9.11
C GLU A 69 -3.57 -6.14 -9.35
N ASP A 70 -3.91 -5.12 -10.13
CA ASP A 70 -5.23 -4.86 -10.67
C ASP A 70 -5.16 -4.94 -12.19
N SER A 71 -5.41 -6.13 -12.72
CA SER A 71 -5.40 -6.38 -14.17
C SER A 71 -6.52 -5.65 -14.91
N ALA A 72 -7.58 -5.21 -14.23
CA ALA A 72 -8.67 -4.47 -14.86
C ALA A 72 -8.23 -3.04 -15.21
N GLU A 73 -7.41 -2.42 -14.35
CA GLU A 73 -6.87 -1.06 -14.54
C GLU A 73 -5.43 -1.07 -15.12
N ASN A 74 -4.85 -2.25 -15.37
CA ASN A 74 -3.45 -2.43 -15.79
C ASN A 74 -2.46 -1.78 -14.79
N GLU A 75 -2.67 -2.04 -13.50
CA GLU A 75 -1.92 -1.43 -12.41
C GLU A 75 -1.34 -2.46 -11.45
N ARG A 76 -0.18 -2.13 -10.92
CA ARG A 76 0.49 -2.85 -9.84
C ARG A 76 0.82 -1.84 -8.76
N VAL A 77 0.40 -2.09 -7.52
CA VAL A 77 0.64 -1.17 -6.41
C VAL A 77 1.41 -1.88 -5.33
N ILE A 78 2.40 -1.16 -4.80
CA ILE A 78 3.28 -1.61 -3.74
C ILE A 78 3.10 -0.69 -2.53
N LEU A 79 2.74 -1.27 -1.39
CA LEU A 79 2.70 -0.60 -0.10
C LEU A 79 3.93 -1.00 0.71
N SER A 80 4.71 -0.02 1.14
CA SER A 80 5.94 -0.25 1.91
C SER A 80 6.12 0.75 3.05
N ILE A 81 6.77 0.34 4.13
CA ILE A 81 7.22 1.24 5.19
C ILE A 81 8.69 1.59 4.97
N ILE A 82 8.97 2.89 5.00
CA ILE A 82 10.31 3.48 4.90
C ILE A 82 10.62 4.30 6.16
N SER A 83 11.88 4.31 6.61
CA SER A 83 12.32 5.01 7.85
C SER A 83 12.82 6.43 7.63
#